data_AF-A0A9P7K1X1-F1
#
_entry.id   AF-A0A9P7K1X1-F1
#
_cell.length_a   1.000
_cell.length_b   1.000
_cell.length_c   1.000
_cell.angle_alpha   90.00
_cell.angle_beta   90.00
_cell.angle_gamma   90.00
#
_symmetry.space_group_name_H-M   'P 1'
#
loop_
_entity.id
_entity.type
_entity.pdbx_description
1 polymer ?
#
loop_
_entity_poly.entity_id
_entity_poly.type
_entity_poly.pdbx_seq_one_letter_code
_entity_poly.pdbx_strand_id
1 'polypeptide(L)'
;MFEKSKVIPRKMILRGLERAAMPCVTVGDPVKIISGELRGALGNIKSLSDREANVKIQDEDVTVSIPLEALRKDMRIGDEVLVTGGALIGLTGWVVSVDGEALQIYVRKLAKQFSVISHQVICYKGVIKSSTDSETVLVELQATMKQEAIPFKNLRFL
;
A
#
# COMPACT_ATOMS: atom_id res chain seq x y z
N MET A 1 7.15 1.15 -25.18
CA MET A 1 7.26 2.32 -24.29
C MET A 1 5.89 2.97 -24.23
N PHE A 2 5.22 3.00 -23.08
CA PHE A 2 3.87 3.59 -22.98
C PHE A 2 4.00 5.12 -22.87
N GLU A 3 3.51 5.85 -23.86
CA GLU A 3 3.34 7.31 -23.77
C GLU A 3 2.09 7.66 -22.97
N LYS A 4 2.18 8.72 -22.16
CA LYS A 4 1.00 9.25 -21.47
C LYS A 4 0.02 9.80 -22.50
N SER A 5 -1.22 9.31 -22.48
CA SER A 5 -2.29 9.80 -23.35
C SER A 5 -2.49 11.31 -23.15
N LYS A 6 -2.30 12.10 -24.21
CA LYS A 6 -2.61 13.53 -24.25
C LYS A 6 -4.14 13.79 -24.29
N VAL A 7 -4.92 12.73 -24.54
CA VAL A 7 -6.37 12.80 -24.75
C VAL A 7 -7.13 12.70 -23.43
N ILE A 8 -6.63 11.93 -22.46
CA ILE A 8 -7.34 11.75 -21.18
C ILE A 8 -6.93 12.87 -20.22
N PRO A 9 -7.86 13.76 -19.83
CA PRO A 9 -7.54 14.84 -18.90
C PRO A 9 -7.04 14.27 -17.58
N ARG A 10 -6.04 14.91 -16.96
CA ARG A 10 -5.47 14.48 -15.67
C ARG A 10 -6.55 14.23 -14.61
N LYS A 11 -7.60 15.07 -14.56
CA LYS A 11 -8.75 14.90 -13.65
C LYS A 11 -9.51 13.58 -13.83
N MET A 12 -9.58 13.04 -15.05
CA MET A 12 -10.24 11.75 -15.34
C MET A 12 -9.35 10.59 -14.91
N ILE A 13 -8.03 10.70 -15.10
CA ILE A 13 -7.06 9.75 -14.56
C ILE A 13 -7.14 9.73 -13.04
N LEU A 14 -7.16 10.90 -12.40
CA LEU A 14 -7.26 11.02 -10.95
C LEU A 14 -8.56 10.43 -10.41
N ARG A 15 -9.71 10.75 -11.02
CA ARG A 15 -11.00 10.11 -10.66
C ARG A 15 -11.00 8.61 -10.90
N GLY A 16 -10.33 8.14 -11.96
CA GLY A 16 -10.17 6.71 -12.24
C GLY A 16 -9.31 6.02 -11.20
N LEU A 17 -8.23 6.66 -10.75
CA LEU A 17 -7.35 6.19 -9.68
C LEU A 17 -8.05 6.22 -8.33
N GLU A 18 -8.81 7.26 -7.99
CA GLU A 18 -9.65 7.33 -6.80
C GLU A 18 -10.72 6.22 -6.80
N ARG A 19 -11.31 5.92 -7.96
CA ARG A 19 -12.27 4.81 -8.10
C ARG A 19 -11.62 3.43 -8.08
N ALA A 20 -10.42 3.29 -8.66
CA ALA A 20 -9.61 2.08 -8.57
C ALA A 20 -8.98 1.90 -7.17
N ALA A 21 -8.98 2.95 -6.35
CA ALA A 21 -8.64 2.93 -4.93
C ALA A 21 -9.77 2.42 -4.04
N MET A 22 -10.87 1.87 -4.61
CA MET A 22 -11.62 0.84 -3.91
C MET A 22 -10.62 -0.15 -3.31
N PRO A 23 -10.84 -0.68 -2.09
CA PRO A 23 -9.85 -1.45 -1.37
C PRO A 23 -9.31 -2.52 -2.30
N CYS A 24 -8.10 -2.27 -2.81
CA CYS A 24 -7.37 -3.13 -3.72
C CYS A 24 -6.82 -4.27 -2.86
N VAL A 25 -7.75 -5.00 -2.26
CA VAL A 25 -7.51 -6.17 -1.46
C VAL A 25 -7.85 -7.36 -2.34
N THR A 26 -6.95 -8.31 -2.35
CA THR A 26 -7.03 -9.54 -3.12
C THR A 26 -6.95 -10.72 -2.16
N VAL A 27 -7.37 -11.90 -2.61
CA VAL A 27 -7.26 -13.10 -1.79
C VAL A 27 -5.78 -13.33 -1.44
N GLY A 28 -5.50 -13.54 -0.16
CA GLY A 28 -4.16 -13.67 0.40
C GLY A 28 -3.56 -12.36 0.95
N ASP A 29 -4.14 -11.19 0.63
CA ASP A 29 -3.61 -9.94 1.16
C ASP A 29 -3.74 -9.87 2.69
N PRO A 30 -2.70 -9.38 3.39
CA PRO A 30 -2.81 -9.01 4.79
C PRO A 30 -3.60 -7.70 4.90
N VAL A 31 -4.54 -7.67 5.85
CA VAL A 31 -5.46 -6.56 6.06
C VAL A 31 -5.60 -6.23 7.54
N LYS A 32 -5.89 -4.96 7.82
CA LYS A 32 -6.29 -4.42 9.11
C LYS A 32 -7.76 -4.05 9.08
N ILE A 33 -8.49 -4.41 10.13
CA ILE A 33 -9.88 -4.02 10.32
C ILE A 33 -9.92 -2.62 10.95
N ILE A 34 -10.59 -1.66 10.29
CA ILE A 34 -10.57 -0.25 10.70
C ILE A 34 -11.85 0.23 11.38
N SER A 35 -12.91 -0.59 11.38
CA SER A 35 -14.21 -0.28 12.00
C SER A 35 -14.92 -1.56 12.45
N GLY A 36 -15.97 -1.40 13.28
CA GLY A 36 -16.71 -2.53 13.85
C GLY A 36 -16.08 -3.10 15.12
N GLU A 37 -16.60 -4.25 15.57
CA GLU A 37 -16.21 -4.89 16.83
C GLU A 37 -14.77 -5.40 16.81
N LEU A 38 -14.29 -5.86 15.65
CA LEU A 38 -12.92 -6.34 15.46
C LEU A 38 -11.94 -5.23 15.03
N ARG A 39 -12.28 -3.96 15.25
CA ARG A 39 -11.42 -2.83 14.88
C ARG A 39 -10.05 -2.96 15.55
N GLY A 40 -9.00 -2.86 14.72
CA GLY A 40 -7.61 -3.00 15.14
C GLY A 40 -7.05 -4.41 14.91
N ALA A 41 -7.89 -5.43 14.72
CA ALA A 41 -7.43 -6.77 14.42
C ALA A 41 -6.79 -6.83 13.02
N LEU A 42 -5.78 -7.69 12.90
CA LEU A 42 -5.12 -8.03 11.65
C LEU A 42 -5.65 -9.37 11.13
N GLY A 43 -5.54 -9.60 9.84
CA GLY A 43 -5.92 -10.88 9.25
C GLY A 43 -5.51 -11.02 7.79
N ASN A 44 -5.84 -12.17 7.21
CA ASN A 44 -5.59 -12.47 5.80
C ASN A 44 -6.90 -12.79 5.08
N ILE A 45 -7.07 -12.22 3.89
CA ILE A 45 -8.26 -12.50 3.07
C ILE A 45 -8.21 -13.94 2.55
N LYS A 46 -9.27 -14.69 2.78
CA LYS A 46 -9.48 -16.07 2.28
C LYS A 46 -10.36 -16.11 1.04
N SER A 47 -11.37 -15.25 0.98
CA SER A 47 -12.21 -15.09 -0.20
C SER A 47 -12.84 -13.70 -0.24
N LEU A 48 -13.29 -13.29 -1.43
CA LEU A 48 -13.88 -11.99 -1.70
C LEU A 48 -15.24 -12.16 -2.37
N SER A 49 -16.17 -11.30 -2.00
CA SER A 49 -17.44 -11.05 -2.69
C SER A 49 -17.51 -9.57 -3.10
N ASP A 50 -18.63 -9.15 -3.70
CA ASP A 50 -18.80 -7.77 -4.18
C ASP A 50 -18.74 -6.71 -3.06
N ARG A 51 -19.09 -7.06 -1.82
CA ARG A 51 -19.19 -6.10 -0.69
C ARG A 51 -18.47 -6.53 0.58
N GLU A 52 -18.09 -7.81 0.69
CA GLU A 52 -17.51 -8.38 1.89
C GLU A 52 -16.32 -9.28 1.55
N ALA A 53 -15.39 -9.41 2.50
CA ALA A 53 -14.30 -10.37 2.45
C ALA A 53 -14.38 -11.33 3.63
N ASN A 54 -14.11 -12.61 3.39
CA ASN A 54 -13.86 -13.56 4.47
C ASN A 54 -12.40 -13.41 4.91
N VAL A 55 -12.19 -12.95 6.14
CA VAL A 55 -10.86 -12.67 6.70
C VAL A 55 -10.57 -13.69 7.80
N LYS A 56 -9.46 -14.43 7.65
CA LYS A 56 -8.90 -15.22 8.76
C LYS A 56 -8.18 -14.25 9.69
N ILE A 57 -8.69 -14.11 10.91
CA ILE A 57 -8.11 -13.23 11.93
C ILE A 57 -6.75 -13.79 12.35
N GLN A 58 -5.78 -12.90 12.57
CA GLN A 58 -4.46 -13.29 13.06
C GLN A 58 -4.57 -13.70 14.54
N ASP A 59 -3.79 -14.70 14.94
CA ASP A 59 -3.76 -15.24 16.31
C ASP A 59 -5.08 -15.90 16.81
N GLU A 60 -6.10 -15.94 15.96
CA GLU A 60 -7.35 -16.67 16.16
C GLU A 60 -7.56 -17.67 15.01
N ASP A 61 -8.06 -18.87 15.28
CA ASP A 61 -8.42 -19.81 14.21
C ASP A 61 -9.84 -19.58 13.69
N VAL A 62 -10.21 -18.31 13.54
CA VAL A 62 -11.56 -17.86 13.16
C VAL A 62 -11.50 -17.12 11.83
N THR A 63 -12.49 -17.39 10.97
CA THR A 63 -12.71 -16.64 9.72
C THR A 63 -14.04 -15.90 9.84
N VAL A 64 -14.02 -14.60 9.58
CA VAL A 64 -15.18 -13.71 9.74
C VAL A 64 -15.45 -12.97 8.43
N SER A 65 -16.73 -12.80 8.07
CA SER A 65 -17.11 -11.94 6.94
C SER A 65 -17.08 -10.48 7.38
N ILE A 66 -16.25 -9.67 6.71
CA ILE A 66 -16.03 -8.26 7.03
C ILE A 66 -16.37 -7.42 5.80
N PRO A 67 -17.16 -6.33 5.94
CA PRO A 67 -17.40 -5.40 4.84
C PRO A 67 -16.09 -4.84 4.28
N LEU A 68 -15.97 -4.76 2.95
CA LEU A 68 -14.78 -4.24 2.29
C LEU A 68 -14.42 -2.83 2.73
N GLU A 69 -15.44 -2.01 3.04
CA GLU A 69 -15.26 -0.65 3.57
C GLU A 69 -14.58 -0.60 4.94
N ALA A 70 -14.74 -1.67 5.74
CA ALA A 70 -14.13 -1.85 7.06
C ALA A 70 -12.70 -2.43 7.00
N LEU A 71 -12.18 -2.71 5.80
CA LEU A 71 -10.85 -3.28 5.60
C LEU A 71 -9.89 -2.25 4.98
N ARG A 72 -8.62 -2.33 5.41
CA ARG A 72 -7.49 -1.67 4.75
C ARG A 72 -6.35 -2.66 4.61
N LYS A 73 -5.49 -2.51 3.61
CA LYS A 73 -4.25 -3.31 3.54
C LYS A 73 -3.39 -3.03 4.77
N ASP A 74 -2.80 -4.08 5.33
CA ASP A 74 -1.73 -3.98 6.32
C ASP A 74 -0.43 -3.59 5.60
N MET A 75 -0.15 -2.28 5.56
CA MET A 75 0.97 -1.72 4.81
C MET A 75 2.25 -1.86 5.60
N ARG A 76 3.34 -2.26 4.93
CA ARG A 76 4.63 -2.53 5.57
C ARG A 76 5.73 -1.68 4.97
N ILE A 77 6.80 -1.50 5.73
CA ILE A 77 8.04 -0.90 5.22
C ILE A 77 8.51 -1.71 4.02
N GLY A 78 8.83 -1.01 2.94
CA GLY A 78 9.21 -1.60 1.66
C GLY A 78 8.06 -1.79 0.68
N ASP A 79 6.80 -1.53 1.04
CA ASP A 79 5.72 -1.52 0.03
C ASP A 79 5.83 -0.29 -0.88
N GLU A 80 5.56 -0.44 -2.19
CA GLU A 80 5.42 0.72 -3.08
C GLU A 80 3.96 1.19 -3.01
N VAL A 81 3.76 2.50 -2.93
CA VAL A 81 2.44 3.09 -2.87
C VAL A 81 2.26 4.12 -3.96
N LEU A 82 1.05 4.19 -4.50
CA LEU A 82 0.59 5.28 -5.37
C LEU A 82 -0.31 6.20 -4.56
N VAL A 83 0.06 7.48 -4.48
CA VAL A 83 -0.76 8.48 -3.80
C VAL A 83 -1.99 8.82 -4.64
N THR A 84 -3.17 8.62 -4.06
CA THR A 84 -4.48 8.87 -4.68
C THR A 84 -5.22 10.07 -4.09
N GLY A 85 -4.67 10.72 -3.05
CA GLY A 85 -5.23 11.94 -2.47
C GLY A 85 -4.17 12.98 -2.07
N GLY A 86 -4.60 14.23 -1.85
CA GLY A 86 -3.74 15.31 -1.35
C GLY A 86 -2.74 15.88 -2.37
N ALA A 87 -1.73 16.60 -1.88
CA ALA A 87 -0.81 17.38 -2.71
C ALA A 87 0.15 16.54 -3.58
N LEU A 88 0.37 15.28 -3.20
CA LEU A 88 1.30 14.36 -3.88
C LEU A 88 0.59 13.40 -4.84
N ILE A 89 -0.69 13.66 -5.14
CA ILE A 89 -1.53 12.78 -5.95
C ILE A 89 -0.91 12.42 -7.31
N GLY A 90 -0.90 11.12 -7.62
CA GLY A 90 -0.32 10.53 -8.81
C GLY A 90 1.19 10.26 -8.72
N LEU A 91 1.84 10.53 -7.57
CA LEU A 91 3.22 10.13 -7.32
C LEU A 91 3.28 8.74 -6.69
N THR A 92 4.32 7.99 -7.05
CA THR A 92 4.66 6.74 -6.38
C THR A 92 5.84 6.92 -5.43
N GLY A 93 5.88 6.12 -4.38
CA GLY A 93 6.97 6.11 -3.42
C GLY A 93 6.99 4.83 -2.60
N TRP A 94 8.09 4.59 -1.91
CA TRP A 94 8.26 3.42 -1.05
C TRP A 94 7.92 3.77 0.39
N VAL A 95 7.14 2.94 1.08
CA VAL A 95 6.89 3.09 2.51
C VAL A 95 8.20 2.85 3.25
N VAL A 96 8.64 3.84 4.02
CA VAL A 96 9.87 3.79 4.80
C VAL A 96 9.65 3.81 6.31
N SER A 97 8.45 4.20 6.74
CA SER A 97 7.99 4.14 8.13
C SER A 97 6.46 4.03 8.14
N VAL A 98 5.93 3.30 9.11
CA VAL A 98 4.48 3.21 9.37
C VAL A 98 4.27 3.62 10.83
N ASP A 99 3.35 4.55 11.08
CA ASP A 99 2.94 4.96 12.43
C ASP A 99 1.41 5.13 12.46
N GLY A 100 0.71 4.10 12.93
CA GLY A 100 -0.75 4.05 12.90
C GLY A 100 -1.29 4.14 11.46
N GLU A 101 -1.95 5.26 11.15
CA GLU A 101 -2.49 5.56 9.81
C GLU A 101 -1.58 6.50 8.99
N ALA A 102 -0.52 7.04 9.60
CA ALA A 102 0.44 7.89 8.93
C ALA A 102 1.58 7.03 8.34
N LEU A 103 1.89 7.29 7.07
CA LEU A 103 2.99 6.64 6.36
C LEU A 103 4.03 7.69 6.02
N GLN A 104 5.30 7.39 6.26
CA GLN A 104 6.39 8.10 5.58
C GLN A 104 6.72 7.35 4.29
N ILE A 105 6.66 8.06 3.17
CA ILE A 105 6.98 7.52 1.86
C ILE A 105 8.18 8.23 1.25
N TYR A 106 9.13 7.47 0.70
CA TYR A 106 10.23 8.01 -0.07
C TYR A 106 9.85 8.10 -1.55
N VAL A 107 9.70 9.32 -2.05
CA VAL A 107 9.36 9.58 -3.45
C VAL A 107 10.65 9.78 -4.25
N ARG A 108 11.04 8.77 -5.03
CA ARG A 108 12.32 8.75 -5.78
C ARG A 108 12.49 9.95 -6.70
N LYS A 109 11.43 10.33 -7.43
CA LYS A 109 11.46 11.47 -8.37
C LYS A 109 11.83 12.80 -7.69
N LEU A 110 11.54 12.92 -6.41
CA LEU A 110 11.80 14.11 -5.61
C LEU A 110 12.98 13.92 -4.65
N ALA A 111 13.56 12.70 -4.61
CA ALA A 111 14.59 12.27 -3.66
C ALA A 111 14.29 12.70 -2.22
N LYS A 112 13.01 12.64 -1.80
CA LYS A 112 12.53 13.20 -0.54
C LYS A 112 11.44 12.35 0.08
N GLN A 113 11.37 12.37 1.41
CA GLN A 113 10.33 11.73 2.20
C GLN A 113 9.14 12.66 2.42
N PHE A 114 7.94 12.07 2.44
CA PHE A 114 6.70 12.79 2.69
C PHE A 114 5.78 11.96 3.58
N SER A 115 5.04 12.66 4.45
CA SER A 115 3.96 12.06 5.21
C SER A 115 2.69 11.99 4.37
N VAL A 116 2.08 10.81 4.28
CA VAL A 116 0.77 10.59 3.66
C VAL A 116 -0.10 9.76 4.59
N ILE A 117 -1.42 9.79 4.41
CA ILE A 117 -2.32 8.93 5.18
C ILE A 117 -2.61 7.65 4.39
N SER A 118 -2.66 6.52 5.08
CA SER A 118 -2.92 5.17 4.55
C SER A 118 -4.12 5.09 3.59
N HIS A 119 -5.21 5.82 3.86
CA HIS A 119 -6.41 5.81 3.02
C HIS A 119 -6.29 6.68 1.75
N GLN A 120 -5.22 7.46 1.61
CA GLN A 120 -4.92 8.28 0.44
C GLN A 120 -3.90 7.63 -0.49
N VAL A 121 -3.68 6.32 -0.33
CA VAL A 121 -2.73 5.57 -1.13
C VAL A 121 -3.30 4.22 -1.55
N ILE A 122 -2.88 3.76 -2.73
CA ILE A 122 -3.01 2.36 -3.14
C ILE A 122 -1.67 1.68 -2.87
N CYS A 123 -1.69 0.49 -2.28
CA CYS A 123 -0.50 -0.29 -1.93
C CYS A 123 -0.22 -1.41 -2.93
N TYR A 124 1.02 -1.49 -3.38
CA TYR A 124 1.59 -2.59 -4.14
C TYR A 124 2.65 -3.30 -3.31
N LYS A 125 2.56 -4.63 -3.26
CA LYS A 125 3.46 -5.44 -2.43
C LYS A 125 4.90 -5.36 -2.94
N GLY A 126 5.76 -4.78 -2.10
CA GLY A 126 7.21 -4.78 -2.28
C GLY A 126 7.84 -5.92 -1.51
N VAL A 127 8.86 -6.56 -2.07
CA VAL A 127 9.64 -7.61 -1.41
C VAL A 127 11.07 -7.11 -1.25
N ILE A 128 11.51 -6.95 0.00
CA ILE A 128 12.91 -6.71 0.31
C ILE A 128 13.71 -7.96 -0.08
N LYS A 129 14.61 -7.84 -1.06
CA LYS A 129 15.38 -8.97 -1.60
C LYS A 129 16.73 -9.15 -0.91
N SER A 130 17.41 -8.05 -0.64
CA SER A 130 18.72 -8.06 -0.03
C SER A 130 19.04 -6.69 0.57
N SER A 131 19.94 -6.68 1.55
CA SER A 131 20.73 -5.50 1.89
C SER A 131 22.11 -5.66 1.27
N THR A 132 22.51 -4.76 0.39
CA THR A 132 23.91 -4.69 -0.08
C THR A 132 24.72 -3.88 0.93
N ASP A 133 25.96 -4.29 1.19
CA ASP A 133 27.06 -3.57 1.87
C ASP A 133 26.71 -2.25 2.60
N SER A 134 25.80 -2.36 3.56
CA SER A 134 25.47 -1.45 4.67
C SER A 134 24.72 -0.13 4.42
N GLU A 135 24.48 0.33 3.17
CA GLU A 135 23.80 1.64 2.96
C GLU A 135 22.43 1.60 2.27
N THR A 136 22.07 0.50 1.60
CA THR A 136 20.78 0.42 0.91
C THR A 136 20.09 -0.93 1.04
N VAL A 137 18.77 -0.91 0.90
CA VAL A 137 17.91 -2.09 0.78
C VAL A 137 17.39 -2.19 -0.64
N LEU A 138 17.55 -3.35 -1.25
CA LEU A 138 16.99 -3.65 -2.56
C LEU A 138 15.55 -4.15 -2.40
N VAL A 139 14.60 -3.45 -3.01
CA VAL A 139 13.19 -3.82 -2.99
C VAL A 139 12.70 -4.13 -4.40
N GLU A 140 12.02 -5.27 -4.55
CA GLU A 140 11.41 -5.71 -5.79
C GLU A 140 9.89 -5.55 -5.72
N LEU A 141 9.31 -4.87 -6.71
CA LEU A 141 7.87 -4.81 -6.87
C LEU A 141 7.36 -6.09 -7.52
N GLN A 142 6.55 -6.90 -6.80
CA GLN A 142 6.10 -8.19 -7.32
C GLN A 142 5.30 -8.07 -8.63
N ALA A 143 4.53 -6.98 -8.79
CA ALA A 143 3.69 -6.80 -9.97
C ALA A 143 4.48 -6.57 -11.28
N THR A 144 5.72 -6.09 -11.20
CA THR A 144 6.52 -5.74 -12.39
C THR A 144 7.91 -6.37 -12.41
N MET A 145 8.31 -7.09 -11.35
CA MET A 145 9.67 -7.57 -11.11
C MET A 145 10.73 -6.46 -11.12
N LYS A 146 10.30 -5.20 -11.00
CA LYS A 146 11.19 -4.05 -10.98
C LYS A 146 11.88 -3.95 -9.63
N GLN A 147 13.20 -3.79 -9.64
CA GLN A 147 14.02 -3.66 -8.44
C GLN A 147 14.48 -2.20 -8.25
N GLU A 148 14.47 -1.72 -7.01
CA GLU A 148 14.99 -0.41 -6.64
C GLU A 148 15.77 -0.44 -5.32
N ALA A 149 16.86 0.32 -5.25
CA ALA A 149 17.64 0.50 -4.02
C ALA A 149 17.11 1.70 -3.21
N ILE A 150 16.83 1.47 -1.93
CA ILE A 150 16.34 2.46 -0.96
C ILE A 150 17.42 2.69 0.11
N PRO A 151 17.88 3.93 0.37
CA PRO A 151 18.87 4.20 1.42
C PRO A 151 18.38 3.83 2.83
N PHE A 152 19.23 3.17 3.64
CA PHE A 152 18.92 2.80 5.03
C PHE A 152 18.57 3.99 5.91
N LYS A 153 19.25 5.12 5.71
CA LYS A 153 18.95 6.37 6.43
C LYS A 153 17.50 6.83 6.28
N ASN A 154 16.79 6.33 5.28
CA ASN A 154 15.40 6.66 5.06
C ASN A 154 14.44 5.69 5.76
N LEU A 155 14.88 4.47 6.06
CA LEU A 155 14.07 3.44 6.73
C LEU A 155 14.01 3.71 8.23
N ARG A 156 12.82 3.55 8.82
CA ARG A 156 12.62 3.57 10.26
C ARG A 156 11.86 2.30 10.65
N PHE A 157 12.54 1.42 11.37
CA PHE A 157 11.92 0.23 11.96
C PHE A 157 11.34 0.62 13.32
N LEU A 158 10.10 0.22 13.59
CA LEU A 158 9.47 0.33 14.91
C LEU A 158 10.07 -0.70 15.87
#